data_AF-A0A1F6JJY5-F1
#
_entry.id   AF-A0A1F6JJY5-F1
#
_cell.length_a   1.000
_cell.length_b   1.000
_cell.length_c   1.000
_cell.angle_alpha   90.00
_cell.angle_beta   90.00
_cell.angle_gamma   90.00
#
_symmetry.space_group_name_H-M   'P 1'
#
loop_
_entity.id
_entity.type
_entity.pdbx_description
1 polymer ?
#
loop_
_entity_poly.entity_id
_entity_poly.type
_entity_poly.pdbx_seq_one_letter_code
_entity_poly.pdbx_strand_id
1 'polypeptide(L)'
;MEQEIQGQNQNIEVEKPTQKGVFINSKWIKLGILIALILVLVGGAYYFGTQKTTNTQPSDTPTPTVSQALEESFDSPTQEPTKAVQTKSFTSAKFSELGFSGYSLIYPADWTLKEERDNSVPVSTVTLTKQGYALKIFQAATGGAQCIYEGDMPESPASDYRTNKYKDLITGFATLRQTESPSNGKMAYSYCQKNTSDGSFGQPTTVGHMNLTTGVAVPDPKIVSEFEEIIKSIKTL
;
A
#
# COMPACT_ATOMS: atom_id res chain seq x y z
N MET A 1 -25.23 -16.08 72.74
CA MET A 1 -25.65 -14.77 72.21
C MET A 1 -25.29 -14.76 70.75
N GLU A 2 -26.17 -15.33 69.93
CA GLU A 2 -26.13 -15.31 68.48
C GLU A 2 -26.55 -13.92 67.99
N GLN A 3 -25.81 -13.36 67.03
CA GLN A 3 -26.29 -12.23 66.23
C GLN A 3 -26.22 -12.61 64.75
N GLU A 4 -27.41 -12.74 64.16
CA GLU A 4 -27.68 -12.83 62.74
C GLU A 4 -27.19 -11.57 62.01
N ILE A 5 -26.42 -11.76 60.94
CA ILE A 5 -26.12 -10.71 59.96
C ILE A 5 -27.03 -10.96 58.76
N GLN A 6 -28.10 -10.18 58.65
CA GLN A 6 -28.97 -10.18 57.47
C GLN A 6 -28.27 -9.48 56.29
N GLY A 7 -28.09 -10.22 55.20
CA GLY A 7 -27.61 -9.71 53.92
C GLY A 7 -28.70 -8.94 53.17
N GLN A 8 -28.43 -7.69 52.82
CA GLN A 8 -29.26 -6.93 51.89
C GLN A 8 -28.84 -7.21 50.44
N ASN A 9 -29.78 -7.79 49.69
CA ASN A 9 -29.70 -8.09 48.28
C ASN A 9 -30.24 -6.87 47.51
N GLN A 10 -29.36 -6.03 46.93
CA GLN A 10 -29.78 -4.89 46.10
C GLN A 10 -29.85 -5.31 44.64
N ASN A 11 -31.09 -5.44 44.13
CA ASN A 11 -31.39 -5.53 42.71
C ASN A 11 -31.07 -4.17 42.06
N ILE A 12 -30.08 -4.15 41.17
CA ILE A 12 -29.78 -2.99 40.31
C ILE A 12 -30.61 -3.15 39.04
N GLU A 13 -31.65 -2.32 38.92
CA GLU A 13 -32.47 -2.17 37.72
C GLU A 13 -31.68 -1.33 36.69
N VAL A 14 -31.28 -1.96 35.59
CA VAL A 14 -30.52 -1.30 34.51
C VAL A 14 -31.51 -0.57 33.59
N GLU A 15 -31.58 0.75 33.70
CA GLU A 15 -32.32 1.59 32.76
C GLU A 15 -31.76 1.47 31.33
N LYS A 16 -32.65 1.16 30.39
CA LYS A 16 -32.35 1.01 28.96
C LYS A 16 -32.29 2.39 28.30
N PRO A 17 -31.22 2.76 27.57
CA PRO A 17 -31.13 4.07 26.96
C PRO A 17 -32.12 4.24 25.79
N THR A 18 -32.96 5.26 25.90
CA THR A 18 -33.93 5.69 24.90
C THR A 18 -33.23 6.25 23.65
N GLN A 19 -33.23 5.49 22.55
CA GLN A 19 -32.79 5.99 21.24
C GLN A 19 -33.77 7.05 20.72
N LYS A 20 -33.33 8.31 20.65
CA LYS A 20 -34.01 9.37 19.90
C LYS A 20 -33.78 9.16 18.40
N GLY A 21 -34.78 8.62 17.70
CA GLY A 21 -34.79 8.53 16.25
C GLY A 21 -34.91 9.91 15.61
N VAL A 22 -33.90 10.30 14.83
CA VAL A 22 -33.93 11.51 14.00
C VAL A 22 -34.79 11.21 12.76
N PHE A 23 -36.04 11.66 12.78
CA PHE A 23 -36.93 11.61 11.62
C PHE A 23 -36.53 12.66 10.58
N ILE A 24 -35.70 12.27 9.61
CA ILE A 24 -35.37 13.11 8.46
C ILE A 24 -36.49 12.96 7.42
N ASN A 25 -37.22 14.05 7.17
CA ASN A 25 -38.35 14.09 6.24
C ASN A 25 -37.90 13.76 4.80
N SER A 26 -38.42 12.65 4.26
CA SER A 26 -38.17 12.07 2.91
C SER A 26 -38.18 13.06 1.74
N LYS A 27 -38.95 14.16 1.83
CA LYS A 27 -39.01 15.19 0.78
C LYS A 27 -37.69 15.95 0.59
N TRP A 28 -36.92 16.16 1.67
CA TRP A 28 -35.64 16.88 1.61
C TRP A 28 -34.51 16.02 1.06
N ILE A 29 -34.58 14.69 1.30
CA ILE A 29 -33.61 13.73 0.75
C ILE A 29 -33.73 13.66 -0.78
N LYS A 30 -34.96 13.65 -1.32
CA LYS A 30 -35.19 13.66 -2.78
C LYS A 30 -34.67 14.93 -3.46
N LEU A 31 -34.83 16.09 -2.81
CA LEU A 31 -34.31 17.35 -3.32
C LEU A 31 -32.78 17.40 -3.33
N GLY A 32 -32.13 16.88 -2.28
CA GLY A 32 -30.67 16.80 -2.21
C GLY A 32 -30.06 15.90 -3.30
N ILE A 33 -30.67 14.75 -3.57
CA ILE A 33 -30.23 13.83 -4.64
C ILE A 33 -30.35 14.48 -6.02
N LEU A 34 -31.43 15.24 -6.28
CA LEU A 34 -31.62 15.91 -7.57
C LEU A 34 -30.54 16.97 -7.82
N ILE A 35 -30.19 17.75 -6.80
CA ILE A 35 -29.15 18.79 -6.91
C ILE A 35 -27.77 18.17 -7.14
N ALA A 36 -27.45 17.07 -6.45
CA ALA A 36 -26.19 16.35 -6.64
C ALA A 36 -26.05 15.79 -8.07
N LEU A 37 -27.13 15.26 -8.65
CA LEU A 37 -27.15 14.76 -10.03
C LEU A 37 -26.86 15.85 -11.07
N ILE A 38 -27.43 17.06 -10.88
CA ILE A 38 -27.19 18.19 -11.80
C ILE A 38 -25.73 18.65 -11.72
N LEU A 39 -25.14 18.69 -10.52
CA LEU A 39 -23.72 19.07 -10.34
C LEU A 39 -22.76 18.07 -11.00
N VAL A 40 -23.05 16.76 -10.94
CA VAL A 40 -22.25 15.73 -11.61
C VAL A 40 -22.31 15.85 -13.13
N LEU A 41 -23.47 16.15 -13.69
CA LEU A 41 -23.63 16.31 -15.15
C LEU A 41 -22.87 17.53 -15.70
N VAL A 42 -22.93 18.66 -14.99
CA VAL A 42 -22.19 19.88 -15.40
C VAL A 42 -20.69 19.72 -15.20
N GLY A 43 -20.25 19.11 -14.09
CA GLY A 43 -18.84 18.85 -13.81
C GLY A 43 -18.19 17.84 -14.77
N GLY A 44 -18.92 16.78 -15.13
CA GLY A 44 -18.45 15.75 -16.06
C GLY A 44 -18.19 16.27 -17.48
N ALA A 45 -19.05 17.15 -17.98
CA ALA A 45 -18.90 17.74 -19.31
C ALA A 45 -17.68 18.68 -19.41
N TYR A 46 -17.35 19.40 -18.33
CA TYR A 46 -16.17 20.27 -18.30
C TYR A 46 -14.86 19.48 -18.31
N TYR A 47 -14.78 18.37 -17.57
CA TYR A 47 -13.56 17.58 -17.43
C TYR A 47 -13.15 16.84 -18.71
N PHE A 48 -14.11 16.33 -19.48
CA PHE A 48 -13.81 15.63 -20.75
C PHE A 48 -13.45 16.56 -21.91
N GLY A 49 -13.81 17.86 -21.85
CA GLY A 49 -13.53 18.82 -22.91
C GLY A 49 -12.07 19.34 -22.96
N THR A 50 -11.26 19.12 -21.91
CA THR A 50 -9.95 19.78 -21.78
C THR A 50 -8.73 18.88 -22.04
N GLN A 51 -8.90 17.59 -22.37
CA GLN A 51 -7.77 16.70 -22.64
C GLN A 51 -7.32 16.80 -24.10
N LYS A 52 -6.34 17.67 -24.38
CA LYS A 52 -5.62 17.70 -25.66
C LYS A 52 -4.53 16.64 -25.68
N THR A 53 -4.67 15.66 -26.56
CA THR A 53 -3.68 14.63 -26.90
C THR A 53 -2.51 15.25 -27.65
N THR A 54 -1.32 15.28 -27.05
CA THR A 54 -0.05 15.59 -27.74
C THR A 54 0.61 14.28 -28.13
N ASN A 55 0.58 13.98 -29.43
CA ASN A 55 1.24 12.81 -30.03
C ASN A 55 2.66 13.22 -30.42
N THR A 56 3.67 12.71 -29.72
CA THR A 56 5.09 12.97 -30.02
C THR A 56 5.65 11.80 -30.81
N GLN A 57 6.03 12.12 -32.05
CA GLN A 57 6.70 11.28 -33.04
C GLN A 57 8.08 10.79 -32.55
N PRO A 58 8.45 9.51 -32.77
CA PRO A 58 9.81 9.06 -32.53
C PRO A 58 10.77 9.52 -33.63
N SER A 59 11.96 9.96 -33.21
CA SER A 59 13.09 10.37 -34.03
C SER A 59 13.96 9.15 -34.37
N ASP A 60 14.29 8.99 -35.65
CA ASP A 60 15.33 8.07 -36.13
C ASP A 60 16.73 8.50 -35.68
N THR A 61 17.69 7.55 -35.69
CA THR A 61 19.18 7.66 -35.88
C THR A 61 19.93 6.66 -34.96
N PRO A 62 21.14 6.10 -35.26
CA PRO A 62 21.83 5.78 -36.52
C PRO A 62 22.31 4.29 -36.65
N THR A 63 22.80 3.99 -37.86
CA THR A 63 23.75 2.99 -38.40
C THR A 63 24.65 2.18 -37.44
N PRO A 64 24.88 0.87 -37.71
CA PRO A 64 25.85 0.05 -36.98
C PRO A 64 27.31 0.30 -37.44
N THR A 65 28.18 0.63 -36.48
CA THR A 65 29.64 0.60 -36.66
C THR A 65 30.18 -0.72 -36.14
N VAL A 66 30.74 -1.52 -37.05
CA VAL A 66 31.57 -2.68 -36.74
C VAL A 66 32.88 -2.18 -36.12
N SER A 67 33.23 -2.68 -34.93
CA SER A 67 34.54 -2.47 -34.33
C SER A 67 35.21 -3.80 -34.02
N GLN A 68 36.45 -3.91 -34.51
CA GLN A 68 37.32 -5.06 -34.48
C GLN A 68 37.75 -5.40 -33.04
N ALA A 69 37.93 -6.70 -32.79
CA ALA A 69 38.59 -7.21 -31.60
C ALA A 69 40.07 -6.79 -31.60
N LEU A 70 40.44 -5.94 -30.65
CA LEU A 70 41.81 -5.76 -30.21
C LEU A 70 41.98 -6.50 -28.88
N GLU A 71 42.99 -7.36 -28.82
CA GLU A 71 43.50 -7.93 -27.57
C GLU A 71 43.97 -6.79 -26.66
N GLU A 72 43.38 -6.67 -25.48
CA GLU A 72 43.78 -5.73 -24.45
C GLU A 72 44.23 -6.51 -23.21
N SER A 73 45.42 -6.15 -22.73
CA SER A 73 46.06 -6.73 -21.55
C SER A 73 45.16 -6.65 -20.32
N PHE A 74 45.21 -7.69 -19.50
CA PHE A 74 44.67 -7.69 -18.14
C PHE A 74 45.39 -6.63 -17.30
N ASP A 75 44.86 -5.42 -17.28
CA ASP A 75 45.08 -4.50 -16.17
C ASP A 75 43.95 -4.70 -15.15
N SER A 76 44.35 -4.87 -13.89
CA SER A 76 43.45 -5.15 -12.78
C SER A 76 42.49 -3.95 -12.60
N PRO A 77 41.16 -4.14 -12.53
CA PRO A 77 40.26 -3.03 -12.29
C PRO A 77 40.56 -2.45 -10.91
N THR A 78 41.16 -1.26 -10.90
CA THR A 78 41.17 -0.39 -9.74
C THR A 78 39.71 -0.08 -9.44
N GLN A 79 39.16 -0.71 -8.40
CA GLN A 79 37.84 -0.41 -7.87
C GLN A 79 37.82 1.08 -7.51
N GLU A 80 37.15 1.87 -8.33
CA GLU A 80 36.71 3.20 -7.92
C GLU A 80 35.88 3.01 -6.64
N PRO A 81 36.16 3.74 -5.55
CA PRO A 81 35.41 3.58 -4.32
C PRO A 81 33.96 3.98 -4.60
N THR A 82 33.10 2.96 -4.74
CA THR A 82 31.64 3.11 -4.79
C THR A 82 31.25 4.01 -3.63
N LYS A 83 30.83 5.25 -3.93
CA LYS A 83 30.29 6.17 -2.93
C LYS A 83 29.29 5.39 -2.08
N ALA A 84 29.58 5.22 -0.80
CA ALA A 84 28.68 4.57 0.12
C ALA A 84 27.34 5.30 0.06
N VAL A 85 26.31 4.61 -0.44
CA VAL A 85 24.95 5.16 -0.50
C VAL A 85 24.53 5.40 0.95
N GLN A 86 24.35 6.67 1.32
CA GLN A 86 23.86 7.00 2.65
C GLN A 86 22.46 6.41 2.81
N THR A 87 22.26 5.63 3.86
CA THR A 87 20.98 5.01 4.20
C THR A 87 20.46 5.57 5.52
N LYS A 88 19.14 5.55 5.67
CA LYS A 88 18.40 5.88 6.88
C LYS A 88 17.62 4.64 7.32
N SER A 89 17.30 4.56 8.60
CA SER A 89 16.43 3.52 9.16
C SER A 89 15.16 4.14 9.73
N PHE A 90 14.11 3.34 9.78
CA PHE A 90 12.86 3.67 10.45
C PHE A 90 12.33 2.45 11.19
N THR A 91 11.67 2.69 12.32
CA THR A 91 11.10 1.67 13.18
C THR A 91 9.68 2.08 13.57
N SER A 92 8.70 1.26 13.23
CA SER A 92 7.30 1.43 13.66
C SER A 92 7.00 0.55 14.87
N ALA A 93 6.37 1.15 15.87
CA ALA A 93 5.91 0.44 17.05
C ALA A 93 4.65 -0.41 16.76
N LYS A 94 4.57 -1.57 17.41
CA LYS A 94 3.37 -2.42 17.40
C LYS A 94 2.18 -1.73 18.08
N PHE A 95 0.98 -1.88 17.52
CA PHE A 95 -0.26 -1.63 18.26
C PHE A 95 -0.67 -2.88 19.03
N SER A 96 -1.04 -2.72 20.30
CA SER A 96 -1.47 -3.86 21.12
C SER A 96 -2.84 -4.42 20.71
N GLU A 97 -3.65 -3.56 20.10
CA GLU A 97 -5.04 -3.77 19.69
C GLU A 97 -5.15 -4.32 18.27
N LEU A 98 -4.08 -4.25 17.47
CA LEU A 98 -4.06 -4.75 16.10
C LEU A 98 -3.22 -6.02 16.00
N GLY A 99 -3.57 -6.87 15.03
CA GLY A 99 -2.80 -8.08 14.70
C GLY A 99 -1.48 -7.83 13.97
N PHE A 100 -1.09 -6.57 13.73
CA PHE A 100 0.16 -6.25 13.02
C PHE A 100 1.37 -6.28 13.95
N SER A 101 2.51 -6.70 13.41
CA SER A 101 3.79 -6.58 14.12
C SER A 101 4.35 -5.15 14.01
N GLY A 102 5.15 -4.77 15.01
CA GLY A 102 6.11 -3.68 14.81
C GLY A 102 7.11 -4.08 13.74
N TYR A 103 7.72 -3.12 13.07
CA TYR A 103 8.66 -3.40 12.00
C TYR A 103 9.74 -2.34 11.88
N SER A 104 10.85 -2.70 11.26
CA SER A 104 11.91 -1.77 10.85
C SER A 104 12.18 -1.89 9.36
N LEU A 105 12.63 -0.80 8.75
CA LEU A 105 13.08 -0.77 7.36
C LEU A 105 14.28 0.16 7.17
N ILE A 106 15.00 -0.05 6.07
CA ILE A 106 16.13 0.76 5.63
C ILE A 106 15.76 1.39 4.28
N TYR A 107 16.13 2.65 4.09
CA TYR A 107 15.84 3.39 2.87
C TYR A 107 16.97 4.36 2.50
N PRO A 108 17.16 4.66 1.20
CA PRO A 108 18.18 5.62 0.78
C PRO A 108 17.89 7.04 1.31
N ALA A 109 18.94 7.81 1.60
CA ALA A 109 18.81 9.08 2.32
C ALA A 109 18.04 10.18 1.56
N ASP A 110 17.91 10.06 0.24
CA ASP A 110 17.19 10.98 -0.65
C ASP A 110 15.68 10.73 -0.70
N TRP A 111 15.18 9.69 -0.03
CA TRP A 111 13.75 9.48 0.19
C TRP A 111 13.23 10.32 1.35
N THR A 112 12.00 10.80 1.20
CA THR A 112 11.28 11.50 2.27
C THR A 112 10.36 10.52 2.99
N LEU A 113 10.53 10.38 4.30
CA LEU A 113 9.68 9.56 5.15
C LEU A 113 8.72 10.44 5.94
N LYS A 114 7.44 10.05 5.97
CA LYS A 114 6.40 10.63 6.83
C LYS A 114 5.66 9.52 7.56
N GLU A 115 5.53 9.61 8.88
CA GLU A 115 4.62 8.79 9.68
C GLU A 115 3.45 9.64 10.17
N GLU A 116 2.24 9.14 9.96
CA GLU A 116 1.01 9.66 10.55
C GLU A 116 0.47 8.57 11.47
N ARG A 117 0.58 8.79 12.79
CA ARG A 117 0.18 7.82 13.81
C ARG A 117 -0.82 8.43 14.77
N ASP A 118 -1.93 7.73 14.98
CA ASP A 118 -2.90 8.00 16.04
C ASP A 118 -2.96 6.77 16.95
N ASN A 119 -2.70 6.98 18.25
CA ASN A 119 -2.77 5.91 19.25
C ASN A 119 -4.14 5.85 19.94
N SER A 120 -4.98 6.89 19.81
CA SER A 120 -6.35 6.89 20.34
C SER A 120 -7.30 6.08 19.47
N VAL A 121 -7.05 6.07 18.16
CA VAL A 121 -7.66 5.19 17.18
C VAL A 121 -6.50 4.45 16.53
N PRO A 122 -6.24 3.16 16.83
CA PRO A 122 -5.00 2.47 16.50
C PRO A 122 -4.81 2.41 14.99
N VAL A 123 -4.16 3.43 14.46
CA VAL A 123 -3.98 3.69 13.02
C VAL A 123 -2.58 4.27 12.82
N SER A 124 -1.85 3.71 11.88
CA SER A 124 -0.58 4.29 11.42
C SER A 124 -0.49 4.22 9.90
N THR A 125 0.02 5.29 9.32
CA THR A 125 0.41 5.37 7.92
C THR A 125 1.86 5.78 7.85
N VAL A 126 2.72 4.93 7.29
CA VAL A 126 4.09 5.29 6.94
C VAL A 126 4.16 5.45 5.43
N THR A 127 4.61 6.62 4.98
CA THR A 127 4.75 6.95 3.55
C THR A 127 6.20 7.33 3.25
N LEU A 128 6.80 6.64 2.28
CA LEU A 128 8.10 6.95 1.69
C LEU A 128 7.90 7.51 0.29
N THR A 129 8.42 8.70 0.01
CA THR A 129 8.26 9.37 -1.29
C THR A 129 9.58 9.76 -1.94
N LYS A 130 9.62 9.65 -3.27
CA LYS A 130 10.71 10.13 -4.15
C LYS A 130 10.15 10.35 -5.54
N GLN A 131 10.37 11.54 -6.12
CA GLN A 131 10.09 11.83 -7.54
C GLN A 131 8.70 11.39 -8.06
N GLY A 132 7.64 11.60 -7.27
CA GLY A 132 6.28 11.22 -7.65
C GLY A 132 5.93 9.73 -7.43
N TYR A 133 6.83 8.97 -6.83
CA TYR A 133 6.56 7.63 -6.33
C TYR A 133 6.28 7.68 -4.83
N ALA A 134 5.36 6.84 -4.37
CA ALA A 134 4.96 6.77 -2.98
C ALA A 134 4.71 5.31 -2.54
N LEU A 135 5.56 4.80 -1.65
CA LEU A 135 5.34 3.56 -0.91
C LEU A 135 4.58 3.88 0.38
N LYS A 136 3.46 3.21 0.60
CA LYS A 136 2.61 3.36 1.78
C LYS A 136 2.49 2.02 2.52
N ILE A 137 2.74 2.04 3.83
CA ILE A 137 2.45 0.93 4.75
C ILE A 137 1.39 1.45 5.73
N PHE A 138 0.22 0.82 5.72
CA PHE A 138 -0.95 1.23 6.48
C PHE A 138 -1.39 0.15 7.47
N GLN A 139 -1.54 0.53 8.73
CA GLN A 139 -2.03 -0.31 9.82
C GLN A 139 -3.31 0.30 10.37
N ALA A 140 -4.41 -0.46 10.35
CA ALA A 140 -5.67 -0.14 11.02
C ALA A 140 -6.51 -1.42 11.16
N ALA A 141 -7.59 -1.38 11.93
CA ALA A 141 -8.56 -2.48 12.00
C ALA A 141 -9.32 -2.63 10.66
N THR A 142 -8.72 -3.35 9.73
CA THR A 142 -9.26 -3.63 8.38
C THR A 142 -9.45 -5.12 8.17
N GLY A 143 -10.47 -5.51 7.40
CA GLY A 143 -10.59 -6.89 6.93
C GLY A 143 -9.42 -7.33 6.05
N GLY A 144 -9.26 -8.64 5.91
CA GLY A 144 -8.35 -9.25 4.96
C GLY A 144 -9.03 -9.57 3.63
N ALA A 145 -8.22 -9.75 2.59
CA ALA A 145 -8.64 -10.23 1.30
C ALA A 145 -7.60 -11.19 0.73
N GLN A 146 -8.06 -12.26 0.09
CA GLN A 146 -7.16 -13.14 -0.67
C GLN A 146 -6.68 -12.41 -1.94
N CYS A 147 -5.46 -12.69 -2.36
CA CYS A 147 -4.93 -12.27 -3.65
C CYS A 147 -4.97 -13.46 -4.59
N ILE A 148 -5.81 -13.37 -5.62
CA ILE A 148 -6.07 -14.48 -6.56
C ILE A 148 -5.18 -14.29 -7.77
N TYR A 149 -4.38 -15.29 -8.08
CA TYR A 149 -3.54 -15.35 -9.27
C TYR A 149 -4.03 -16.45 -10.23
N GLU A 150 -3.39 -16.56 -11.39
CA GLU A 150 -3.76 -17.56 -12.39
C GLU A 150 -3.77 -18.98 -11.79
N GLY A 151 -4.88 -19.70 -11.97
CA GLY A 151 -5.09 -21.04 -11.40
C GLY A 151 -5.77 -21.05 -10.02
N ASP A 152 -5.83 -19.92 -9.31
CA ASP A 152 -6.52 -19.84 -8.03
C ASP A 152 -8.04 -19.74 -8.22
N MET A 153 -8.78 -20.40 -7.32
CA MET A 153 -10.23 -20.28 -7.26
C MET A 153 -10.62 -19.05 -6.43
N PRO A 154 -11.59 -18.24 -6.87
CA PRO A 154 -12.04 -17.11 -6.09
C PRO A 154 -12.81 -17.56 -4.86
N GLU A 155 -12.26 -17.29 -3.67
CA GLU A 155 -12.93 -17.50 -2.39
C GLU A 155 -13.03 -16.17 -1.62
N SER A 156 -14.21 -15.86 -1.07
CA SER A 156 -14.42 -14.72 -0.17
C SER A 156 -14.09 -13.34 -0.82
N PRO A 157 -13.99 -12.21 -0.09
CA PRO A 157 -13.56 -10.96 -0.71
C PRO A 157 -12.09 -11.11 -1.12
N ALA A 158 -11.83 -10.82 -2.39
CA ALA A 158 -10.52 -11.04 -2.97
C ALA A 158 -10.12 -9.91 -3.91
N SER A 159 -8.82 -9.71 -4.03
CA SER A 159 -8.22 -8.91 -5.09
C SER A 159 -7.82 -9.83 -6.23
N ASP A 160 -8.46 -9.64 -7.38
CA ASP A 160 -8.22 -10.44 -8.57
C ASP A 160 -7.02 -9.89 -9.34
N TYR A 161 -5.97 -10.70 -9.43
CA TYR A 161 -4.73 -10.40 -10.11
C TYR A 161 -4.41 -11.43 -11.20
N ARG A 162 -5.39 -12.22 -11.65
CA ARG A 162 -5.20 -13.30 -12.64
C ARG A 162 -4.64 -12.81 -13.98
N THR A 163 -4.84 -11.54 -14.31
CA THR A 163 -4.34 -10.93 -15.55
C THR A 163 -3.09 -10.07 -15.35
N ASN A 164 -2.58 -9.99 -14.12
CA ASN A 164 -1.54 -9.04 -13.74
C ASN A 164 -0.17 -9.72 -13.74
N LYS A 165 0.86 -8.94 -14.07
CA LYS A 165 2.24 -9.37 -13.89
C LYS A 165 2.60 -9.31 -12.42
N TYR A 166 3.35 -10.30 -11.95
CA TYR A 166 3.81 -10.34 -10.57
C TYR A 166 5.19 -10.97 -10.46
N LYS A 167 5.83 -10.71 -9.32
CA LYS A 167 7.06 -11.38 -8.90
C LYS A 167 7.11 -11.50 -7.39
N ASP A 168 7.90 -12.47 -6.93
CA ASP A 168 8.07 -12.72 -5.50
C ASP A 168 9.30 -11.98 -4.96
N LEU A 169 9.14 -11.35 -3.80
CA LEU A 169 10.15 -10.65 -3.03
C LEU A 169 10.31 -11.35 -1.69
N ILE A 170 11.52 -11.78 -1.36
CA ILE A 170 11.82 -12.39 -0.07
C ILE A 170 12.22 -11.28 0.90
N THR A 171 11.45 -11.13 1.97
CA THR A 171 11.72 -10.14 3.03
C THR A 171 12.22 -10.84 4.30
N GLY A 172 12.56 -10.05 5.33
CA GLY A 172 12.96 -10.60 6.63
C GLY A 172 11.84 -11.26 7.43
N PHE A 173 10.58 -11.16 6.98
CA PHE A 173 9.43 -11.73 7.71
C PHE A 173 8.58 -12.71 6.89
N ALA A 174 8.52 -12.56 5.57
CA ALA A 174 7.76 -13.44 4.69
C ALA A 174 8.18 -13.31 3.21
N THR A 175 7.71 -14.22 2.37
CA THR A 175 7.65 -13.98 0.92
C THR A 175 6.46 -13.09 0.60
N LEU A 176 6.71 -11.97 -0.08
CA LEU A 176 5.68 -11.09 -0.61
C LEU A 176 5.59 -11.27 -2.13
N ARG A 177 4.39 -11.27 -2.69
CA ARG A 177 4.16 -11.16 -4.12
C ARG A 177 3.83 -9.72 -4.47
N GLN A 178 4.74 -9.08 -5.19
CA GLN A 178 4.55 -7.76 -5.75
C GLN A 178 3.80 -7.90 -7.07
N THR A 179 2.68 -7.23 -7.20
CA THR A 179 1.79 -7.34 -8.36
C THR A 179 1.63 -5.99 -9.03
N GLU A 180 1.93 -5.91 -10.33
CA GLU A 180 1.71 -4.73 -11.15
C GLU A 180 0.22 -4.52 -11.39
N SER A 181 -0.29 -3.34 -11.05
CA SER A 181 -1.68 -2.94 -11.26
C SER A 181 -1.73 -1.60 -11.98
N PRO A 182 -1.66 -1.60 -13.33
CA PRO A 182 -1.81 -0.38 -14.11
C PRO A 182 -3.19 0.24 -13.88
N SER A 183 -3.24 1.55 -13.59
CA SER A 183 -4.49 2.27 -13.36
C SER A 183 -4.38 3.74 -13.73
N ASN A 184 -5.31 4.25 -14.55
CA ASN A 184 -5.44 5.67 -14.89
C ASN A 184 -4.13 6.34 -15.36
N GLY A 185 -3.37 5.67 -16.25
CA GLY A 185 -2.10 6.19 -16.76
C GLY A 185 -0.95 6.21 -15.74
N LYS A 186 -1.11 5.47 -14.63
CA LYS A 186 -0.11 5.27 -13.59
C LYS A 186 0.14 3.78 -13.37
N MET A 187 1.29 3.45 -12.81
CA MET A 187 1.55 2.12 -12.29
C MET A 187 1.29 2.11 -10.79
N ALA A 188 0.69 1.03 -10.30
CA ALA A 188 0.66 0.72 -8.89
C ALA A 188 1.21 -0.68 -8.67
N TYR A 189 1.71 -0.93 -7.47
CA TYR A 189 2.13 -2.24 -7.03
C TYR A 189 1.45 -2.58 -5.72
N SER A 190 0.76 -3.71 -5.71
CA SER A 190 0.18 -4.30 -4.51
C SER A 190 1.12 -5.38 -3.98
N TYR A 191 1.16 -5.54 -2.66
CA TYR A 191 1.97 -6.58 -2.02
C TYR A 191 1.08 -7.52 -1.23
N CYS A 192 1.11 -8.80 -1.61
CA CYS A 192 0.40 -9.87 -0.93
C CYS A 192 1.40 -10.77 -0.23
N GLN A 193 1.12 -11.16 1.01
CA GLN A 193 1.98 -12.05 1.78
C GLN A 193 1.61 -13.50 1.50
N LYS A 194 2.63 -14.35 1.30
CA LYS A 194 2.45 -15.79 1.22
C LYS A 194 2.10 -16.36 2.60
N ASN A 195 0.98 -17.06 2.70
CA ASN A 195 0.61 -17.86 3.84
C ASN A 195 1.46 -19.14 3.87
N THR A 196 2.01 -19.47 5.03
CA THR A 196 2.89 -20.63 5.22
C THR A 196 2.12 -21.95 5.30
N SER A 197 0.82 -21.91 5.64
CA SER A 197 0.00 -23.11 5.81
C SER A 197 -0.52 -23.69 4.50
N ASP A 198 -1.02 -22.84 3.59
CA ASP A 198 -1.65 -23.26 2.33
C ASP A 198 -0.93 -22.74 1.08
N GLY A 199 0.10 -21.90 1.25
CA GLY A 199 0.84 -21.31 0.14
C GLY A 199 0.09 -20.21 -0.61
N SER A 200 -1.13 -19.87 -0.20
CA SER A 200 -1.95 -18.79 -0.77
C SER A 200 -1.33 -17.42 -0.50
N PHE A 201 -1.76 -16.41 -1.25
CA PHE A 201 -1.33 -15.04 -1.04
C PHE A 201 -2.49 -14.18 -0.55
N GLY A 202 -2.24 -13.29 0.42
CA GLY A 202 -3.28 -12.45 1.00
C GLY A 202 -2.79 -11.11 1.50
N GLN A 203 -3.74 -10.22 1.75
CA GLN A 203 -3.54 -8.92 2.39
C GLN A 203 -4.52 -8.76 3.58
N PRO A 204 -4.21 -7.93 4.58
CA PRO A 204 -2.94 -7.24 4.77
C PRO A 204 -1.78 -8.22 5.03
N THR A 205 -0.55 -7.71 4.93
CA THR A 205 0.65 -8.43 5.37
C THR A 205 0.78 -8.36 6.90
N THR A 206 1.73 -9.09 7.48
CA THR A 206 2.08 -9.04 8.92
C THR A 206 2.40 -7.61 9.40
N VAL A 207 2.89 -6.73 8.51
CA VAL A 207 3.25 -5.35 8.84
C VAL A 207 2.20 -4.32 8.42
N GLY A 208 1.12 -4.73 7.74
CA GLY A 208 0.04 -3.86 7.30
C GLY A 208 -0.34 -4.02 5.82
N HIS A 209 -1.23 -3.16 5.35
CA HIS A 209 -1.53 -2.97 3.93
C HIS A 209 -0.40 -2.21 3.26
N MET A 210 0.15 -2.78 2.20
CA MET A 210 1.30 -2.22 1.51
C MET A 210 0.93 -1.94 0.06
N ASN A 211 1.16 -0.71 -0.38
CA ASN A 211 1.03 -0.35 -1.78
C ASN A 211 2.12 0.63 -2.19
N LEU A 212 2.52 0.55 -3.45
CA LEU A 212 3.36 1.53 -4.11
C LEU A 212 2.55 2.14 -5.25
N THR A 213 2.57 3.46 -5.36
CA THR A 213 1.99 4.18 -6.49
C THR A 213 3.05 5.00 -7.19
N THR A 214 2.96 5.11 -8.51
CA THR A 214 3.87 5.90 -9.33
C THR A 214 3.14 7.09 -9.94
N GLY A 215 3.90 8.11 -10.32
CA GLY A 215 3.37 9.27 -11.07
C GLY A 215 3.18 9.00 -12.57
N VAL A 216 3.59 7.83 -13.07
CA VAL A 216 3.75 7.54 -14.50
C VAL A 216 3.35 6.10 -14.84
N ALA A 217 2.85 5.86 -16.06
CA ALA A 217 2.46 4.51 -16.51
C ALA A 217 3.65 3.56 -16.66
N VAL A 218 4.81 4.08 -17.07
CA VAL A 218 6.05 3.33 -17.28
C VAL A 218 7.08 3.84 -16.28
N PRO A 219 7.25 3.17 -15.13
CA PRO A 219 8.16 3.62 -14.09
C PRO A 219 9.63 3.41 -14.47
N ASP A 220 10.50 4.24 -13.91
CA ASP A 220 11.95 4.10 -14.01
C ASP A 220 12.38 2.83 -13.27
N PRO A 221 12.98 1.84 -13.96
CA PRO A 221 13.38 0.58 -13.34
C PRO A 221 14.40 0.76 -12.20
N LYS A 222 15.19 1.84 -12.19
CA LYS A 222 16.12 2.13 -11.09
C LYS A 222 15.38 2.47 -9.80
N ILE A 223 14.36 3.31 -9.88
CA ILE A 223 13.54 3.70 -8.71
C ILE A 223 12.73 2.49 -8.23
N VAL A 224 12.20 1.68 -9.14
CA VAL A 224 11.50 0.42 -8.80
C VAL A 224 12.43 -0.55 -8.07
N SER A 225 13.67 -0.68 -8.52
CA SER A 225 14.68 -1.50 -7.82
C SER A 225 14.98 -0.98 -6.42
N GLU A 226 15.14 0.34 -6.24
CA GLU A 226 15.31 0.93 -4.90
C GLU A 226 14.13 0.59 -3.97
N PHE A 227 12.89 0.62 -4.48
CA PHE A 227 11.73 0.19 -3.70
C PHE A 227 11.80 -1.26 -3.29
N GLU A 228 12.19 -2.15 -4.19
CA GLU A 228 12.32 -3.57 -3.87
C GLU A 228 13.36 -3.79 -2.78
N GLU A 229 14.47 -3.05 -2.79
CA GLU A 229 15.45 -3.10 -1.72
C GLU A 229 14.90 -2.57 -0.39
N ILE A 230 14.11 -1.48 -0.41
CA ILE A 230 13.39 -1.00 0.79
C ILE A 230 12.45 -2.09 1.33
N ILE A 231 11.67 -2.74 0.47
CA ILE A 231 10.70 -3.78 0.85
C ILE A 231 11.42 -5.01 1.42
N LYS A 232 12.49 -5.48 0.76
CA LYS A 232 13.31 -6.60 1.23
C LYS A 232 13.97 -6.31 2.58
N SER A 233 14.29 -5.05 2.86
CA SER A 233 14.87 -4.64 4.15
C SER A 233 13.90 -4.74 5.33
N ILE A 234 12.59 -4.85 5.07
CA ILE A 234 11.59 -4.89 6.13
C ILE A 234 11.77 -6.15 6.99
N LYS A 235 11.83 -5.92 8.31
CA LYS A 235 11.90 -6.95 9.35
C LYS A 235 10.87 -6.66 10.41
N THR A 236 10.20 -7.69 10.91
CA THR A 236 9.34 -7.58 12.09
C THR A 236 10.17 -7.49 13.36
N LEU A 237 9.65 -6.78 14.37
CA LEU A 237 10.25 -6.62 15.70
C LEU A 237 9.62 -7.55 16.73
#